data_AF-A0A926STE2-F1
#
_entry.id   AF-A0A926STE2-F1
#
_cell.length_a   1.000
_cell.length_b   1.000
_cell.length_c   1.000
_cell.angle_alpha   90.00
_cell.angle_beta   90.00
_cell.angle_gamma   90.00
#
_symmetry.space_group_name_H-M   'P 1'
#
loop_
_entity.id
_entity.type
_entity.pdbx_description
1 polymer ?
#
loop_
_entity_poly.entity_id
_entity_poly.type
_entity_poly.pdbx_seq_one_letter_code
_entity_poly.pdbx_strand_id
1 'polypeptide(L)'
;MLGYLLIIAGNASLAIGILFIRLLTNPKDGSNQLNPFFVTSLVAVSGAIILSPILFSHTGELIDLLRHQKIKVVHAVLAGLFYIAMGELLFNIGLSKLDENALSQSGLLALSFPIFAGLAGYIFFKETINIVRFSIAFILMAAGFLVFVSGK
;
A
#
# COMPACT_ATOMS: atom_id res chain seq x y z
N MET A 1 -13.31 -7.21 -16.57
CA MET A 1 -13.29 -5.74 -16.65
C MET A 1 -13.55 -5.07 -15.30
N LEU A 2 -14.60 -5.45 -14.56
CA LEU A 2 -14.95 -4.88 -13.25
C LEU A 2 -13.79 -4.91 -12.22
N GLY A 3 -13.08 -6.04 -12.09
CA GLY A 3 -11.95 -6.15 -11.15
C GLY A 3 -10.85 -5.11 -11.39
N TYR A 4 -10.51 -4.83 -12.66
CA TYR A 4 -9.54 -3.78 -12.99
C TYR A 4 -10.02 -2.39 -12.57
N LEU A 5 -11.31 -2.09 -12.76
CA LEU A 5 -11.90 -0.82 -12.35
C LEU A 5 -11.88 -0.65 -10.83
N LEU A 6 -12.17 -1.71 -10.07
CA LEU A 6 -12.09 -1.69 -8.60
C LEU A 6 -10.65 -1.46 -8.11
N ILE A 7 -9.65 -2.06 -8.77
CA ILE A 7 -8.23 -1.83 -8.45
C ILE A 7 -7.84 -0.37 -8.75
N ILE A 8 -8.28 0.19 -9.88
CA ILE A 8 -8.03 1.60 -10.22
C ILE A 8 -8.67 2.51 -9.17
N ALA A 9 -9.91 2.25 -8.78
CA ALA A 9 -10.59 3.00 -7.73
C ALA A 9 -9.85 2.90 -6.38
N GLY A 10 -9.39 1.71 -6.00
CA GLY A 10 -8.59 1.49 -4.79
C GLY A 10 -7.29 2.30 -4.80
N ASN A 11 -6.56 2.32 -5.93
CA ASN A 11 -5.35 3.13 -6.08
C ASN A 11 -5.65 4.64 -5.97
N ALA A 12 -6.76 5.11 -6.53
CA ALA A 12 -7.18 6.50 -6.39
C ALA A 12 -7.50 6.84 -4.92
N SER A 13 -8.18 5.95 -4.19
CA SER A 13 -8.43 6.13 -2.76
C SER A 13 -7.14 6.16 -1.94
N LEU A 14 -6.17 5.28 -2.25
CA LEU A 14 -4.85 5.31 -1.62
C LEU A 14 -4.13 6.63 -1.88
N ALA A 15 -4.11 7.11 -3.12
CA ALA A 15 -3.49 8.39 -3.46
C ALA A 15 -4.08 9.57 -2.67
N ILE A 16 -5.40 9.59 -2.46
CA ILE A 16 -6.06 10.58 -1.62
C ILE A 16 -5.66 10.41 -0.15
N GLY A 17 -5.67 9.19 0.38
CA GLY A 17 -5.27 8.90 1.77
C GLY A 17 -3.85 9.37 2.09
N ILE A 18 -2.92 9.18 1.15
CA ILE A 18 -1.52 9.61 1.25
C ILE A 18 -1.41 11.14 1.44
N LEU A 19 -2.28 11.94 0.81
CA LEU A 19 -2.30 13.40 1.02
C LEU A 19 -2.60 13.74 2.47
N PHE A 20 -3.59 13.10 3.07
CA PHE A 20 -3.95 13.32 4.48
C PHE A 20 -2.88 12.83 5.44
N ILE A 21 -2.30 11.65 5.18
CA ILE A 21 -1.17 11.14 5.98
C ILE A 21 0.00 12.12 5.91
N ARG A 22 0.30 12.68 4.73
CA ARG A 22 1.35 13.67 4.57
C ARG A 22 1.07 14.93 5.40
N LEU A 23 -0.16 15.44 5.36
CA LEU A 23 -0.56 16.60 6.16
C LEU A 23 -0.38 16.36 7.67
N LEU A 24 -0.57 15.12 8.14
CA LEU A 24 -0.39 14.78 9.56
C LEU A 24 1.08 14.53 9.94
N THR A 25 1.86 13.93 9.04
CA THR A 25 3.23 13.45 9.31
C THR A 25 4.32 14.39 8.84
N ASN A 26 4.03 15.39 8.03
CA ASN A 26 4.97 16.43 7.60
C ASN A 26 4.17 17.63 7.01
N PRO A 27 3.50 18.41 7.88
CA PRO A 27 2.67 19.56 7.50
C PRO A 27 3.50 20.72 6.94
N LYS A 28 2.94 21.45 5.95
CA LYS A 28 3.57 22.64 5.35
C LYS A 28 3.32 23.94 6.11
N ASP A 29 2.30 23.96 6.96
CA ASP A 29 1.83 25.17 7.64
C ASP A 29 2.56 25.43 8.99
N GLY A 30 3.61 24.65 9.29
CA GLY A 30 4.35 24.75 10.55
C GLY A 30 3.61 24.19 11.75
N SER A 31 2.48 23.50 11.56
CA SER A 31 1.79 22.79 12.64
C SER A 31 2.62 21.62 13.18
N ASN A 32 2.26 21.13 14.37
CA ASN A 32 3.00 20.06 15.01
C ASN A 32 2.91 18.75 14.22
N GLN A 33 4.06 18.27 13.77
CA GLN A 33 4.21 16.97 13.16
C GLN A 33 3.76 15.86 14.12
N LEU A 34 2.84 15.00 13.68
CA LEU A 34 2.46 13.81 14.42
C LEU A 34 3.46 12.68 14.19
N ASN A 35 3.64 11.85 15.23
CA ASN A 35 4.45 10.65 15.16
C ASN A 35 3.89 9.69 14.08
N PRO A 36 4.70 9.22 13.10
CA PRO A 36 4.23 8.33 12.02
C PRO A 36 3.65 7.00 12.51
N PHE A 37 4.15 6.46 13.63
CA PHE A 37 3.59 5.26 14.26
C PHE A 37 2.16 5.51 14.75
N PHE A 38 1.92 6.69 15.33
CA PHE A 38 0.60 7.10 15.79
C PHE A 38 -0.37 7.29 14.62
N VAL A 39 0.05 7.99 13.56
CA VAL A 39 -0.77 8.18 12.35
C VAL A 39 -1.13 6.84 11.71
N THR A 40 -0.16 5.94 11.55
CA THR A 40 -0.40 4.59 11.00
C THR A 40 -1.41 3.81 11.84
N SER A 41 -1.29 3.86 13.16
CA SER A 41 -2.21 3.19 14.08
C SER A 41 -3.63 3.77 13.99
N LEU A 42 -3.74 5.10 13.88
CA LEU A 42 -5.02 5.78 13.74
C LEU A 42 -5.72 5.40 12.42
N VAL A 43 -4.98 5.41 11.30
CA VAL A 43 -5.51 4.99 9.99
C VAL A 43 -6.02 3.55 10.04
N ALA A 44 -5.25 2.63 10.64
CA ALA A 44 -5.66 1.23 10.77
C ALA A 44 -6.94 1.08 11.61
N VAL A 45 -7.04 1.77 12.75
CA VAL A 45 -8.23 1.73 13.62
C VAL A 45 -9.43 2.35 12.93
N SER A 46 -9.29 3.53 12.32
CA SER A 46 -10.38 4.18 11.59
C SER A 46 -10.87 3.33 10.42
N GLY A 47 -9.96 2.73 9.65
CA GLY A 47 -10.30 1.81 8.57
C GLY A 47 -11.04 0.58 9.08
N ALA A 48 -10.59 -0.03 10.18
CA ALA A 48 -11.28 -1.17 10.79
C ALA A 48 -12.71 -0.82 11.25
N ILE A 49 -12.90 0.37 11.85
CA ILE A 49 -14.23 0.84 12.25
C ILE A 49 -15.14 1.00 11.04
N ILE A 50 -14.67 1.67 9.98
CA ILE A 50 -15.44 1.92 8.75
C ILE A 50 -15.80 0.62 8.04
N LEU A 51 -14.89 -0.36 8.01
CA LEU A 51 -15.11 -1.65 7.35
C LEU A 51 -15.88 -2.67 8.23
N SER A 52 -16.05 -2.40 9.52
CA SER A 52 -16.72 -3.32 10.44
C SER A 52 -18.14 -3.72 10.02
N PRO A 53 -19.01 -2.85 9.45
CA PRO A 53 -20.34 -3.27 8.99
C PRO A 53 -20.29 -4.30 7.86
N ILE A 54 -19.28 -4.18 6.98
CA ILE A 54 -19.07 -5.14 5.89
C ILE A 54 -18.66 -6.50 6.48
N LEU A 55 -17.79 -6.50 7.49
CA LEU A 55 -17.42 -7.71 8.21
C LEU A 55 -18.65 -8.39 8.85
N PHE A 56 -19.52 -7.62 9.50
CA PHE A 56 -20.75 -8.15 10.11
C PHE A 56 -21.72 -8.73 9.07
N SER A 57 -21.80 -8.15 7.86
CA SER A 57 -22.62 -8.73 6.79
C SER A 57 -22.13 -10.10 6.28
N HIS A 58 -20.89 -10.49 6.60
CA HIS A 58 -20.28 -11.78 6.24
C HIS A 58 -19.94 -12.65 7.47
N THR A 59 -20.68 -12.48 8.57
CA THR A 59 -20.38 -13.17 9.85
C THR A 59 -20.35 -14.70 9.73
N GLY A 60 -21.20 -15.30 8.88
CA GLY A 60 -21.20 -16.75 8.66
C GLY A 60 -19.88 -17.27 8.07
N GLU A 61 -19.38 -16.61 7.03
CA GLU A 61 -18.09 -16.93 6.41
C GLU A 61 -16.93 -16.73 7.38
N LEU A 62 -17.00 -15.68 8.20
CA LEU A 62 -16.00 -15.42 9.22
C LEU A 62 -15.94 -16.56 10.26
N ILE A 63 -17.09 -17.05 10.72
CA ILE A 63 -17.17 -18.17 11.66
C ILE A 63 -16.59 -19.45 11.04
N ASP A 64 -16.96 -19.74 9.78
CA ASP A 64 -16.47 -20.92 9.07
C ASP A 64 -14.95 -20.85 8.83
N LEU A 65 -14.43 -19.68 8.47
CA LEU A 65 -13.01 -19.43 8.32
C LEU A 65 -12.25 -19.71 9.62
N LEU A 66 -12.76 -19.18 10.75
CA LEU A 66 -12.13 -19.32 12.07
C LEU A 66 -12.20 -20.75 12.61
N ARG A 67 -13.30 -21.47 12.38
CA ARG A 67 -13.48 -22.84 12.90
C ARG A 67 -12.78 -23.90 12.07
N HIS A 68 -12.84 -23.78 10.75
CA HIS A 68 -12.50 -24.89 9.85
C HIS A 68 -11.28 -24.62 8.96
N GLN A 69 -10.82 -23.37 8.85
CA GLN A 69 -9.80 -22.98 7.86
C GLN A 69 -8.60 -22.30 8.52
N LYS A 70 -8.06 -22.89 9.59
CA LYS A 70 -6.94 -22.36 10.40
C LYS A 70 -5.75 -21.86 9.57
N ILE A 71 -5.39 -22.59 8.51
CA ILE A 71 -4.29 -22.18 7.62
C ILE A 71 -4.62 -20.86 6.91
N LYS A 72 -5.85 -20.68 6.40
CA LYS A 72 -6.24 -19.42 5.76
C LYS A 72 -6.28 -18.26 6.75
N VAL A 73 -6.66 -18.51 8.00
CA VAL A 73 -6.57 -17.52 9.08
C VAL A 73 -5.13 -17.08 9.29
N VAL A 74 -4.16 -18.01 9.34
CA VAL A 74 -2.74 -17.66 9.46
C VAL A 74 -2.28 -16.80 8.28
N HIS A 75 -2.66 -17.15 7.05
CA HIS A 75 -2.33 -16.32 5.88
C HIS A 75 -2.96 -14.92 5.96
N ALA A 76 -4.21 -14.80 6.42
CA ALA A 76 -4.85 -13.51 6.61
C ALA A 76 -4.14 -12.66 7.68
N VAL A 77 -3.71 -13.27 8.79
CA VAL A 77 -2.92 -12.60 9.82
C VAL A 77 -1.57 -12.14 9.26
N LEU A 78 -0.85 -13.00 8.53
CA LEU A 78 0.42 -12.63 7.90
C LEU A 78 0.25 -11.50 6.88
N ALA A 79 -0.82 -11.55 6.07
CA ALA A 79 -1.14 -10.46 5.15
C ALA A 79 -1.40 -9.15 5.90
N GLY A 80 -2.18 -9.18 6.99
CA GLY A 80 -2.40 -8.01 7.84
C GLY A 80 -1.11 -7.45 8.45
N LEU A 81 -0.21 -8.32 8.92
CA LEU A 81 1.07 -7.91 9.49
C LEU A 81 2.01 -7.28 8.45
N PHE A 82 2.19 -7.91 7.29
CA PHE A 82 3.15 -7.41 6.30
C PHE A 82 2.61 -6.28 5.44
N TYR A 83 1.36 -6.37 5.00
CA TYR A 83 0.77 -5.36 4.12
C TYR A 83 0.32 -4.14 4.91
N ILE A 84 -0.51 -4.33 5.94
CA ILE A 84 -1.09 -3.21 6.69
C ILE A 84 -0.12 -2.70 7.75
N ALA A 85 0.39 -3.55 8.64
CA ALA A 85 1.20 -3.05 9.76
C ALA A 85 2.60 -2.61 9.30
N MET A 86 3.36 -3.48 8.63
CA MET A 86 4.73 -3.17 8.22
C MET A 86 4.79 -2.26 7.00
N GLY A 87 4.02 -2.56 5.96
CA GLY A 87 3.98 -1.80 4.71
C GLY A 87 3.61 -0.33 4.92
N GLU A 88 2.45 -0.06 5.53
CA GLU A 88 2.01 1.31 5.82
C GLU A 88 2.96 2.02 6.78
N LEU A 89 3.47 1.33 7.80
CA LEU A 89 4.40 1.95 8.75
C LEU A 89 5.68 2.41 8.08
N LEU A 90 6.33 1.54 7.30
CA LEU A 90 7.56 1.88 6.59
C LEU A 90 7.31 2.98 5.55
N PHE A 91 6.17 2.93 4.87
CA PHE A 91 5.78 3.96 3.92
C PHE A 91 5.57 5.32 4.61
N ASN A 92 4.88 5.35 5.74
CA ASN A 92 4.62 6.58 6.50
C ASN A 92 5.88 7.15 7.15
N ILE A 93 6.78 6.31 7.65
CA ILE A 93 8.12 6.73 8.10
C ILE A 93 8.93 7.30 6.92
N GLY A 94 8.86 6.67 5.75
CA GLY A 94 9.48 7.19 4.53
C GLY A 94 8.94 8.56 4.17
N LEU A 95 7.61 8.71 4.13
CA LEU A 95 6.93 9.98 3.87
C LEU A 95 7.35 11.05 4.87
N SER A 96 7.45 10.75 6.17
CA SER A 96 7.79 11.76 7.17
C SER A 96 9.22 12.31 7.00
N LYS A 97 10.11 11.56 6.36
CA LYS A 97 11.52 11.91 6.12
C LYS A 97 11.77 12.63 4.80
N LEU A 98 10.83 12.57 3.86
CA LEU A 98 10.95 13.23 2.56
C LEU A 98 10.60 14.72 2.67
N ASP A 99 11.30 15.56 1.92
CA ASP A 99 11.01 17.00 1.81
C ASP A 99 9.55 17.27 1.45
N GLU A 100 9.06 18.44 1.88
CA GLU A 100 7.68 18.92 1.62
C GLU A 100 7.29 19.03 0.14
N ASN A 101 8.27 19.05 -0.75
CA ASN A 101 8.06 19.12 -2.19
C ASN A 101 8.31 17.77 -2.90
N ALA A 102 8.45 16.68 -2.14
CA ALA A 102 8.79 15.34 -2.65
C ALA A 102 7.62 14.34 -2.63
N LEU A 103 6.37 14.79 -2.44
CA LEU A 103 5.20 13.89 -2.46
C LEU A 103 5.03 13.17 -3.82
N SER A 104 5.33 13.84 -4.91
CA SER A 104 5.35 13.24 -6.24
C SER A 104 6.44 12.16 -6.37
N GLN A 105 7.57 12.32 -5.67
CA GLN A 105 8.65 11.33 -5.65
C GLN A 105 8.23 10.07 -4.86
N SER A 106 7.54 10.23 -3.72
CA SER A 106 7.03 9.08 -2.96
C SER A 106 5.95 8.31 -3.72
N GLY A 107 5.05 9.01 -4.43
CA GLY A 107 4.07 8.40 -5.31
C GLY A 107 4.71 7.60 -6.44
N LEU A 108 5.79 8.10 -7.05
CA LEU A 108 6.54 7.37 -8.07
C LEU A 108 7.31 6.18 -7.49
N LEU A 109 7.91 6.30 -6.30
CA LEU A 109 8.54 5.17 -5.62
C LEU A 109 7.52 4.08 -5.27
N ALA A 110 6.28 4.45 -4.92
CA ALA A 110 5.21 3.49 -4.69
C ALA A 110 4.86 2.67 -5.95
N LEU A 111 5.14 3.17 -7.15
CA LEU A 111 5.00 2.40 -8.41
C LEU A 111 6.00 1.23 -8.53
N SER A 112 6.96 1.12 -7.63
CA SER A 112 7.80 -0.09 -7.52
C SER A 112 7.03 -1.30 -6.95
N PHE A 113 5.91 -1.09 -6.25
CA PHE A 113 5.09 -2.18 -5.70
C PHE A 113 4.66 -3.22 -6.75
N PRO A 114 4.07 -2.84 -7.91
CA PRO A 114 3.75 -3.78 -8.99
C PRO A 114 4.90 -4.69 -9.43
N ILE A 115 6.14 -4.20 -9.43
CA ILE A 115 7.32 -5.02 -9.79
C ILE A 115 7.58 -6.06 -8.70
N PHE A 116 7.63 -5.65 -7.44
CA PHE A 116 7.84 -6.57 -6.33
C PHE A 116 6.71 -7.59 -6.21
N ALA A 117 5.46 -7.17 -6.43
CA ALA A 117 4.30 -8.04 -6.46
C ALA A 117 4.39 -9.06 -7.61
N GLY A 118 4.79 -8.62 -8.82
CA GLY A 118 5.02 -9.52 -9.95
C GLY A 118 6.13 -10.54 -9.67
N LEU A 119 7.27 -10.10 -9.11
CA LEU A 119 8.36 -11.01 -8.72
C LEU A 119 7.92 -12.02 -7.66
N ALA A 120 7.15 -11.59 -6.66
CA ALA A 120 6.57 -12.49 -5.67
C ALA A 120 5.59 -13.49 -6.31
N GLY A 121 4.78 -13.04 -7.27
CA GLY A 121 3.91 -13.88 -8.11
C GLY A 121 4.69 -14.99 -8.83
N TYR A 122 5.78 -14.61 -9.49
CA TYR A 122 6.68 -15.56 -10.16
C TYR A 122 7.32 -16.56 -9.19
N ILE A 123 7.84 -16.09 -8.05
CA ILE A 123 8.59 -16.93 -7.10
C ILE A 123 7.66 -17.88 -6.34
N PHE A 124 6.57 -17.37 -5.78
CA PHE A 124 5.72 -18.11 -4.85
C PHE A 124 4.55 -18.81 -5.54
N PHE A 125 4.00 -18.23 -6.61
CA PHE A 125 2.85 -18.77 -7.33
C PHE A 125 3.21 -19.38 -8.68
N LYS A 126 4.50 -19.34 -9.06
CA LYS A 126 5.02 -19.87 -10.34
C LYS A 126 4.29 -19.28 -11.55
N GLU A 127 3.84 -18.03 -11.44
CA GLU A 127 3.22 -17.33 -12.56
C GLU A 127 4.20 -17.19 -13.72
N THR A 128 3.72 -17.37 -14.96
CA THR A 128 4.58 -17.19 -16.13
C THR A 128 4.73 -15.72 -16.45
N ILE A 129 5.93 -15.16 -16.20
CA ILE A 129 6.27 -13.80 -16.57
C ILE A 129 7.09 -13.81 -17.86
N ASN A 130 6.68 -13.00 -18.84
CA ASN A 130 7.54 -12.71 -19.98
C ASN A 130 8.69 -11.81 -19.50
N ILE A 131 9.86 -12.41 -19.28
CA ILE A 131 11.01 -11.73 -18.69
C ILE A 131 11.43 -10.48 -19.47
N VAL A 132 11.37 -10.53 -20.80
CA VAL A 132 11.72 -9.40 -21.67
C VAL A 132 10.78 -8.21 -21.43
N ARG A 133 9.46 -8.45 -21.43
CA ARG A 133 8.47 -7.40 -21.18
C ARG A 133 8.56 -6.86 -19.75
N PHE A 134 8.78 -7.73 -18.78
CA PHE A 134 8.94 -7.35 -17.38
C PHE A 134 10.18 -6.47 -17.16
N SER A 135 11.33 -6.86 -17.73
CA SER A 135 12.56 -6.07 -17.68
C SER A 135 12.41 -4.71 -18.37
N ILE A 136 11.73 -4.65 -19.53
CA ILE A 136 11.45 -3.37 -20.19
C ILE A 136 10.58 -2.48 -19.30
N ALA A 137 9.50 -3.00 -18.72
CA ALA A 137 8.64 -2.24 -17.83
C ALA A 137 9.41 -1.72 -16.61
N PHE A 138 10.28 -2.54 -16.02
CA PHE A 138 11.15 -2.15 -14.91
C PHE A 138 12.09 -1.00 -15.28
N ILE A 139 12.79 -1.12 -16.42
CA ILE A 139 13.73 -0.10 -16.91
C ILE A 139 13.00 1.20 -17.19
N LEU A 140 11.84 1.15 -17.85
CA LEU A 140 11.04 2.34 -18.16
C LEU A 140 10.54 3.04 -16.89
N MET A 141 10.12 2.28 -15.87
CA MET A 141 9.73 2.85 -14.58
C MET A 141 10.91 3.52 -13.89
N ALA A 142 12.06 2.85 -13.81
CA ALA A 142 13.26 3.40 -13.19
C ALA A 142 13.75 4.66 -13.92
N ALA A 143 13.76 4.65 -15.25
CA ALA A 143 14.09 5.81 -16.07
C ALA A 143 13.11 6.97 -15.84
N GLY A 144 11.80 6.69 -15.80
CA GLY A 144 10.77 7.70 -15.50
C GLY A 144 10.96 8.34 -14.13
N PHE A 145 11.27 7.56 -13.10
CA PHE A 145 11.60 8.07 -11.77
C PHE A 145 12.86 8.94 -11.80
N LEU A 146 13.93 8.46 -12.43
CA LEU A 146 15.20 9.22 -12.53
C LEU A 146 15.01 10.55 -13.23
N VAL A 147 14.33 10.58 -14.38
CA VAL A 147 14.02 11.84 -15.11
C VAL A 147 13.24 12.81 -14.24
N PHE A 148 12.25 12.31 -13.50
CA PHE A 148 11.42 13.15 -12.64
C PHE A 148 12.22 13.74 -11.45
N VAL A 149 13.15 12.98 -10.88
CA VAL A 149 13.96 13.41 -9.74
C VAL A 149 15.18 14.24 -10.16
N SER A 150 15.77 13.98 -11.34
CA SER A 150 16.95 14.67 -11.87
C SER A 150 16.68 16.06 -12.43
N GLY A 151 15.42 16.47 -12.55
CA GLY A 151 15.02 17.81 -12.96
C GLY A 151 15.09 18.86 -11.84
N LYS A 152 15.74 18.54 -10.71
CA LYS A 152 16.06 19.45 -9.61
C LYS A 152 17.51 19.89 -9.68
#